data_AF-A0A9C6TU60-F1
#
_entry.id   AF-A0A9C6TU60-F1
#
_cell.length_a   1.000
_cell.length_b   1.000
_cell.length_c   1.000
_cell.angle_alpha   90.00
_cell.angle_beta   90.00
_cell.angle_gamma   90.00
#
_symmetry.space_group_name_H-M   'P 1'
#
loop_
_entity.id
_entity.type
_entity.pdbx_description
1 polymer ?
#
loop_
_entity_poly.entity_id
_entity_poly.type
_entity_poly.pdbx_seq_one_letter_code
_entity_poly.pdbx_strand_id
1 'polypeptide(L)'
;MKHFTAVLTLMGLAVSAAQLIVTEEAPQPPHPYSFSYAAGRAPGHVDRVHSETSDGSGVVKGQYSYVDPRFKVRTVDYVADAHGFHAQLSDPVRDTPTVAAAKQRHHDLFARIAADHARIAAERAQDALEDPNHLLVQNK
;
A
#
# COMPACT_ATOMS: atom_id res chain seq x y z
N MET A 1 61.98 -20.41 -55.93
CA MET A 1 60.95 -21.46 -55.76
C MET A 1 60.69 -21.62 -54.26
N LYS A 2 59.47 -21.29 -53.84
CA LYS A 2 58.70 -21.90 -52.74
C LYS A 2 59.40 -22.18 -51.38
N HIS A 3 59.12 -21.29 -50.42
CA HIS A 3 58.77 -21.53 -48.99
C HIS A 3 59.82 -22.21 -48.07
N PHE A 4 59.88 -22.05 -46.75
CA PHE A 4 58.80 -22.04 -45.74
C PHE A 4 59.33 -21.46 -44.41
N THR A 5 58.57 -20.56 -43.78
CA THR A 5 58.84 -20.02 -42.43
C THR A 5 58.09 -20.86 -41.40
N ALA A 6 58.77 -21.32 -40.33
CA ALA A 6 58.13 -21.95 -39.18
C ALA A 6 57.97 -20.91 -38.07
N VAL A 7 56.74 -20.50 -37.79
CA VAL A 7 56.40 -19.65 -36.64
C VAL A 7 55.75 -20.54 -35.59
N LEU A 8 56.40 -20.66 -34.43
CA LEU A 8 55.93 -21.40 -33.26
C LEU A 8 54.94 -20.51 -32.50
N THR A 9 53.66 -20.85 -32.56
CA THR A 9 52.58 -20.09 -31.91
C THR A 9 52.44 -20.50 -30.45
N LEU A 10 52.78 -19.59 -29.53
CA LEU A 10 52.48 -19.72 -28.10
C LEU A 10 51.10 -19.10 -27.84
N MET A 11 50.13 -19.94 -27.50
CA MET A 11 48.75 -19.55 -27.23
C MET A 11 48.64 -18.93 -25.83
N GLY A 12 48.49 -17.60 -25.75
CA GLY A 12 48.10 -16.90 -24.53
C GLY A 12 46.57 -16.87 -24.42
N LEU A 13 46.01 -17.60 -23.45
CA LEU A 13 44.60 -17.48 -23.09
C LEU A 13 44.38 -16.15 -22.35
N ALA A 14 43.64 -15.23 -22.96
CA ALA A 14 43.07 -14.09 -22.25
C ALA A 14 41.68 -14.48 -21.72
N VAL A 15 41.55 -14.57 -20.40
CA VAL A 15 40.24 -14.74 -19.74
C VAL A 15 39.55 -13.38 -19.76
N SER A 16 38.50 -13.23 -20.58
CA SER A 16 37.66 -12.03 -20.59
C SER A 16 36.70 -12.10 -19.40
N ALA A 17 36.86 -11.20 -18.42
CA ALA A 17 35.85 -10.97 -17.41
C ALA A 17 34.64 -10.32 -18.09
N ALA A 18 33.57 -11.09 -18.32
CA ALA A 18 32.31 -10.53 -18.77
C ALA A 18 31.70 -9.69 -17.64
N GLN A 19 31.76 -8.37 -17.76
CA GLN A 19 30.99 -7.49 -16.90
C GLN A 19 29.51 -7.66 -17.22
N LEU A 20 28.75 -8.10 -16.21
CA LEU A 20 27.30 -8.13 -16.23
C LEU A 20 26.80 -6.69 -16.31
N ILE A 21 26.30 -6.27 -17.48
CA ILE A 21 25.57 -5.01 -17.59
C ILE A 21 24.16 -5.29 -17.05
N VAL A 22 23.92 -4.89 -15.80
CA VAL A 22 22.57 -4.81 -15.25
C VAL A 22 21.98 -3.50 -15.76
N THR A 23 21.19 -3.58 -16.83
CA THR A 23 20.37 -2.45 -17.28
C THR A 23 19.19 -2.35 -16.32
N GLU A 24 19.26 -1.43 -15.36
CA GLU A 24 18.10 -1.05 -14.56
C GLU A 24 17.12 -0.30 -15.49
N GLU A 25 16.09 -1.00 -15.95
CA GLU A 25 15.05 -0.43 -16.80
C GLU A 25 14.26 0.59 -15.97
N ALA A 26 14.33 1.86 -16.38
CA ALA A 26 13.56 2.93 -15.74
C ALA A 26 12.07 2.55 -15.71
N PRO A 27 11.34 2.85 -14.61
CA PRO A 27 9.92 2.53 -14.54
C PRO A 27 9.19 3.21 -15.69
N GLN A 28 8.66 2.39 -16.60
CA GLN A 28 7.91 2.87 -17.76
C GLN A 28 6.68 3.63 -17.28
N PRO A 29 6.31 4.77 -17.92
CA PRO A 29 5.10 5.49 -17.55
C PRO A 29 3.86 4.59 -17.77
N PRO A 30 2.85 4.65 -16.88
CA PRO A 30 1.69 3.79 -17.00
C PRO A 30 0.92 4.06 -18.29
N HIS A 31 0.52 2.99 -18.99
CA HIS A 31 -0.29 3.10 -20.21
C HIS A 31 -1.79 3.11 -19.87
N PRO A 32 -2.62 3.89 -20.60
CA PRO A 32 -4.07 3.84 -20.45
C PRO A 32 -4.63 2.46 -20.77
N TYR A 33 -5.66 2.04 -20.04
CA TYR A 33 -6.42 0.83 -20.32
C TYR A 33 -7.88 0.95 -19.89
N SER A 34 -8.72 0.09 -20.45
CA SER A 34 -10.09 -0.11 -20.00
C SER A 34 -10.49 -1.56 -20.23
N PHE A 35 -11.14 -2.17 -19.25
CA PHE A 35 -11.73 -3.50 -19.42
C PHE A 35 -13.02 -3.63 -18.62
N SER A 36 -13.85 -4.58 -19.01
CA SER A 36 -15.03 -4.99 -18.27
C SER A 36 -15.31 -6.47 -18.49
N TYR A 37 -15.81 -7.15 -17.47
CA TYR A 37 -16.28 -8.52 -17.60
C TYR A 37 -17.53 -8.78 -16.75
N ALA A 38 -18.27 -9.81 -17.16
CA ALA A 38 -19.38 -10.38 -16.42
C ALA A 38 -19.14 -11.88 -16.24
N ALA A 39 -19.41 -12.39 -15.04
CA ALA A 39 -19.22 -13.80 -14.70
C ALA A 39 -20.42 -14.33 -13.91
N GLY A 40 -20.61 -15.64 -14.00
CA GLY A 40 -21.74 -16.35 -13.41
C GLY A 40 -21.38 -17.73 -12.91
N ARG A 41 -22.05 -18.21 -11.86
CA ARG A 41 -21.91 -19.60 -11.37
C ARG A 41 -22.66 -20.64 -12.22
N ALA A 42 -23.61 -20.22 -13.06
CA ALA A 42 -24.39 -21.10 -13.92
C ALA A 42 -24.63 -20.45 -15.30
N PRO A 43 -24.79 -21.24 -16.37
CA PRO A 43 -25.10 -20.73 -17.70
C PRO A 43 -26.33 -19.81 -17.67
N GLY A 44 -26.19 -18.58 -18.17
CA GLY A 44 -27.27 -17.58 -18.18
C GLY A 44 -27.46 -16.78 -16.89
N HIS A 45 -26.64 -17.00 -15.84
CA HIS A 45 -26.79 -16.33 -14.56
C HIS A 45 -25.55 -15.50 -14.20
N VAL A 46 -25.55 -14.20 -14.50
CA VAL A 46 -24.49 -13.28 -14.07
C VAL A 46 -24.66 -12.95 -12.59
N ASP A 47 -23.63 -13.20 -11.79
CA ASP A 47 -23.60 -12.89 -10.35
C ASP A 47 -22.44 -12.00 -9.93
N ARG A 48 -21.52 -11.72 -10.85
CA ARG A 48 -20.35 -10.87 -10.67
C ARG A 48 -20.14 -10.03 -11.92
N VAL A 49 -19.91 -8.74 -11.75
CA VAL A 49 -19.49 -7.83 -12.81
C VAL A 49 -18.37 -6.94 -12.32
N HIS A 50 -17.51 -6.53 -13.23
CA HIS A 50 -16.38 -5.66 -12.93
C HIS A 50 -16.06 -4.78 -14.14
N SER A 51 -15.69 -3.54 -13.89
CA SER A 51 -15.20 -2.59 -14.88
C SER A 51 -14.11 -1.73 -14.27
N GLU A 52 -13.02 -1.51 -14.99
CA GLU A 52 -11.90 -0.70 -14.55
C GLU A 52 -11.30 0.09 -15.71
N THR A 53 -10.82 1.28 -15.40
CA THR A 53 -10.19 2.20 -16.33
C THR A 53 -8.99 2.86 -15.67
N SER A 54 -7.92 3.05 -16.45
CA SER A 54 -6.82 3.94 -16.13
C SER A 54 -6.52 4.80 -17.35
N ASP A 55 -6.29 6.08 -17.13
CA ASP A 55 -5.89 7.04 -18.15
C ASP A 55 -4.35 7.13 -18.29
N GLY A 56 -3.61 6.23 -17.63
CA GLY A 56 -2.14 6.28 -17.60
C GLY A 56 -1.57 7.39 -16.72
N SER A 57 -2.38 8.13 -15.95
CA SER A 57 -1.89 9.12 -14.98
C SER A 57 -1.34 8.51 -13.69
N GLY A 58 -1.45 7.19 -13.52
CA GLY A 58 -1.23 6.49 -12.27
C GLY A 58 -2.48 6.38 -11.39
N VAL A 59 -3.61 6.94 -11.82
CA VAL A 59 -4.92 6.73 -11.20
C VAL A 59 -5.67 5.60 -11.90
N VAL A 60 -6.26 4.72 -11.11
CA VAL A 60 -7.15 3.63 -11.58
C VAL A 60 -8.51 3.82 -10.94
N LYS A 61 -9.58 3.74 -11.73
CA LYS A 61 -10.96 3.82 -11.24
C LYS A 61 -11.74 2.64 -11.75
N GLY A 62 -12.54 2.04 -10.88
CA GLY A 62 -13.38 0.93 -11.28
C GLY A 62 -14.54 0.71 -10.34
N GLN A 63 -15.34 -0.26 -10.73
CA GLN A 63 -16.45 -0.77 -9.96
C GLN A 63 -16.46 -2.28 -10.08
N TYR A 64 -16.73 -2.97 -8.97
CA TYR A 64 -17.11 -4.37 -9.00
C TYR A 64 -18.38 -4.60 -8.21
N SER A 65 -19.20 -5.54 -8.66
CA SER A 65 -20.36 -5.97 -7.89
C SER A 65 -20.55 -7.46 -7.87
N TYR A 66 -21.12 -7.96 -6.78
CA TYR A 66 -21.42 -9.38 -6.59
C TYR A 66 -22.70 -9.60 -5.80
N VAL A 67 -23.34 -10.76 -5.97
CA VAL A 67 -24.47 -11.20 -5.13
C VAL A 67 -23.94 -11.90 -3.88
N ASP A 68 -24.25 -11.38 -2.69
CA ASP A 68 -23.86 -11.95 -1.40
C ASP A 68 -24.74 -13.16 -1.00
N PRO A 69 -24.37 -13.94 0.04
CA PRO A 69 -25.17 -15.09 0.50
C PRO A 69 -26.56 -14.73 1.04
N ARG A 70 -26.86 -13.45 1.27
CA ARG A 70 -28.18 -12.92 1.63
C ARG A 70 -28.95 -12.44 0.40
N PHE A 71 -28.49 -12.78 -0.81
CA PHE A 71 -29.05 -12.39 -2.09
C PHE A 71 -29.08 -10.87 -2.33
N LYS A 72 -28.21 -10.10 -1.66
CA LYS A 72 -28.05 -8.67 -1.92
C LYS A 72 -26.92 -8.42 -2.90
N VAL A 73 -27.11 -7.47 -3.81
CA VAL A 73 -26.02 -6.97 -4.66
C VAL A 73 -25.15 -6.04 -3.81
N ARG A 74 -23.86 -6.35 -3.74
CA ARG A 74 -22.83 -5.50 -3.15
C ARG A 74 -22.08 -4.86 -4.29
N THR A 75 -22.01 -3.54 -4.31
CA THR A 75 -21.25 -2.78 -5.31
C THR A 75 -20.19 -1.97 -4.60
N VAL A 76 -18.97 -2.05 -5.08
CA VAL A 76 -17.85 -1.24 -4.61
C VAL A 76 -17.36 -0.40 -5.76
N ASP A 77 -17.46 0.91 -5.58
CA ASP A 77 -16.78 1.90 -6.40
C ASP A 77 -15.41 2.17 -5.77
N TYR A 78 -14.36 2.23 -6.58
CA TYR A 78 -13.02 2.46 -6.05
C TYR A 78 -12.16 3.37 -6.92
N VAL A 79 -11.20 4.00 -6.26
CA VAL A 79 -10.12 4.80 -6.85
C VAL A 79 -8.81 4.33 -6.23
N ALA A 80 -7.84 3.93 -7.04
CA ALA A 80 -6.46 3.75 -6.62
C ALA A 80 -5.65 4.93 -7.14
N ASP A 81 -5.00 5.66 -6.24
CA ASP A 81 -4.18 6.83 -6.54
C ASP A 81 -2.87 6.81 -5.74
N ALA A 82 -2.09 7.89 -5.82
CA ALA A 82 -0.82 8.03 -5.12
C ALA A 82 -0.94 7.95 -3.58
N HIS A 83 -2.13 8.15 -3.02
CA HIS A 83 -2.40 8.06 -1.58
C HIS A 83 -2.99 6.71 -1.16
N GLY A 84 -3.13 5.76 -2.10
CA GLY A 84 -3.54 4.38 -1.83
C GLY A 84 -4.87 4.01 -2.49
N PHE A 85 -5.55 3.03 -1.92
CA PHE A 85 -6.79 2.46 -2.44
C PHE A 85 -7.99 2.94 -1.64
N HIS A 86 -8.91 3.63 -2.32
CA HIS A 86 -10.12 4.22 -1.74
C HIS A 86 -11.34 3.48 -2.26
N ALA A 87 -11.98 2.66 -1.42
CA ALA A 87 -13.19 1.93 -1.77
C ALA A 87 -14.43 2.50 -1.07
N GLN A 88 -15.53 2.57 -1.81
CA GLN A 88 -16.84 2.99 -1.34
C GLN A 88 -17.84 1.88 -1.62
N LEU A 89 -18.34 1.25 -0.55
CA LEU A 89 -19.37 0.22 -0.64
C LEU A 89 -20.75 0.87 -0.69
N SER A 90 -21.58 0.50 -1.67
CA SER A 90 -22.93 1.07 -1.86
C SER A 90 -23.89 0.80 -0.69
N ASP A 91 -23.76 -0.33 0.00
CA ASP A 91 -24.50 -0.68 1.22
C ASP A 91 -23.52 -0.95 2.37
N PRO A 92 -23.07 0.10 3.09
CA PRO A 92 -22.10 -0.02 4.16
C PRO A 92 -22.66 -0.82 5.35
N VAL A 93 -21.79 -1.59 6.00
CA VAL A 93 -22.15 -2.34 7.20
C VAL A 93 -22.51 -1.36 8.31
N ARG A 94 -23.75 -1.46 8.82
CA ARG A 94 -24.20 -0.68 9.97
C ARG A 94 -23.75 -1.33 11.26
N ASP A 95 -23.22 -0.53 12.17
CA ASP A 95 -22.85 -1.00 13.50
C ASP A 95 -24.09 -1.50 14.26
N THR A 96 -23.92 -2.59 15.00
CA THR A 96 -24.91 -3.00 16.01
C THR A 96 -24.85 -2.03 17.19
N PRO A 97 -25.91 -1.92 18.03
CA PRO A 97 -25.88 -1.08 19.23
C PRO A 97 -24.69 -1.38 20.15
N THR A 98 -24.29 -2.65 20.26
CA THR A 98 -23.12 -3.08 21.03
C THR A 98 -21.81 -2.55 20.44
N VAL A 99 -21.64 -2.62 19.12
CA VAL A 99 -20.45 -2.10 18.43
C VAL A 99 -20.38 -0.59 18.56
N ALA A 100 -21.50 0.10 18.33
CA ALA A 100 -21.58 1.56 18.49
C ALA A 100 -21.23 1.99 19.92
N ALA A 101 -21.78 1.32 20.94
CA ALA A 101 -21.47 1.60 22.33
C ALA A 101 -19.99 1.31 22.68
N ALA A 102 -19.40 0.26 22.10
CA ALA A 102 -17.98 -0.05 22.29
C ALA A 102 -17.08 1.04 21.66
N LYS A 103 -17.40 1.50 20.45
CA LYS A 103 -16.71 2.63 19.80
C LYS A 103 -16.78 3.89 20.65
N GLN A 104 -17.96 4.22 21.19
CA GLN A 104 -18.13 5.37 22.06
C GLN A 104 -17.27 5.28 23.32
N ARG A 105 -17.31 4.14 24.03
CA ARG A 105 -16.47 3.94 25.23
C ARG A 105 -14.99 4.07 24.93
N HIS A 106 -14.55 3.53 23.79
CA HIS A 106 -13.15 3.65 23.38
C HIS A 106 -12.77 5.11 23.11
N HIS A 107 -13.61 5.84 22.37
CA HIS A 107 -13.41 7.26 22.11
C HIS A 107 -13.32 8.08 23.40
N ASP A 108 -14.23 7.84 24.35
CA ASP A 108 -14.25 8.55 25.63
C ASP A 108 -13.01 8.26 26.48
N LEU A 109 -12.56 7.00 26.52
CA LEU A 109 -11.33 6.61 27.20
C LEU A 109 -10.09 7.26 26.57
N PHE A 110 -10.01 7.24 25.23
CA PHE A 110 -8.91 7.88 24.51
C PHE A 110 -8.85 9.38 24.81
N ALA A 111 -9.99 10.08 24.76
CA ALA A 111 -10.07 11.50 25.06
C ALA A 111 -9.61 11.82 26.50
N ARG A 112 -10.00 11.00 27.48
CA ARG A 112 -9.56 11.15 28.88
C ARG A 112 -8.06 10.98 29.03
N ILE A 113 -7.50 9.91 28.46
CA ILE A 113 -6.06 9.63 28.54
C ILE A 113 -5.26 10.76 27.86
N ALA A 114 -5.74 11.25 26.70
CA ALA A 114 -5.11 12.38 26.02
C ALA A 114 -5.10 13.65 26.88
N ALA A 115 -6.21 13.95 27.57
CA ALA A 115 -6.30 15.09 28.48
C ALA A 115 -5.38 14.94 29.70
N ASP A 116 -5.31 13.75 30.29
CA ASP A 116 -4.42 13.46 31.42
C ASP A 116 -2.95 13.61 31.02
N HIS A 117 -2.57 13.08 29.86
CA HIS A 117 -1.22 13.23 29.34
C HIS A 117 -0.87 14.69 29.04
N ALA A 118 -1.81 15.47 28.51
CA ALA A 118 -1.61 16.90 28.28
C ALA A 118 -1.41 17.65 29.61
N ARG A 119 -2.20 17.32 30.65
CA ARG A 119 -2.06 17.90 31.99
C ARG A 119 -0.70 17.57 32.60
N ILE A 120 -0.30 16.30 32.60
CA ILE A 120 0.99 15.85 33.15
C ILE A 120 2.16 16.51 32.41
N ALA A 121 2.06 16.67 31.09
CA ALA A 121 3.07 17.37 30.31
C ALA A 121 3.18 18.86 30.69
N ALA A 122 2.05 19.53 30.91
CA ALA A 122 2.03 20.92 31.37
C ALA A 122 2.61 21.06 32.79
N GLU A 123 2.24 20.17 33.72
CA GLU A 123 2.80 20.13 35.08
C GLU A 123 4.33 19.94 35.03
N ARG A 124 4.82 18.95 34.29
CA ARG A 124 6.28 18.72 34.12
C ARG A 124 7.02 19.89 33.49
N ALA A 125 6.37 20.63 32.59
CA ALA A 125 6.97 21.81 31.98
C ALA A 125 7.07 22.97 32.99
N GLN A 126 6.10 23.11 33.91
CA GLN A 126 6.18 24.08 35.00
C GLN A 126 7.29 23.70 35.98
N ASP A 127 7.34 22.44 36.42
CA ASP A 127 8.36 21.94 37.35
C ASP A 127 9.78 22.14 36.80
N ALA A 128 9.99 21.91 35.51
CA ALA A 128 11.28 22.13 34.85
C ALA A 128 11.72 23.60 34.80
N LEU A 129 10.77 24.54 34.88
CA LEU A 129 11.06 25.98 34.99
C LEU A 129 11.36 26.41 36.42
N GLU A 130 10.76 25.74 37.42
CA GLU A 130 10.94 26.07 38.84
C GLU A 130 12.22 25.45 39.45
N ASP A 131 12.62 24.25 39.03
CA ASP A 131 13.87 23.60 39.46
C ASP A 131 14.62 22.92 38.29
N PRO A 132 15.56 23.63 37.64
CA PRO A 132 16.31 23.09 36.49
C PRO A 132 17.24 21.90 36.84
N ASN A 133 17.44 21.56 38.12
CA ASN A 133 18.25 20.41 38.55
C ASN A 133 17.43 19.16 38.93
N HIS A 134 16.10 19.22 38.91
CA HIS A 134 15.22 18.13 39.36
C HIS A 134 15.38 16.81 38.56
N LEU A 135 15.76 16.90 37.28
CA LEU A 135 15.89 15.74 36.37
C LEU A 135 17.16 14.89 36.58
N LEU A 136 18.13 15.32 37.40
CA LEU A 136 19.41 14.61 37.59
C LEU A 136 19.39 13.50 38.66
N VAL A 137 18.29 13.33 39.40
CA VAL A 137 18.25 12.42 40.57
C VAL A 137 17.65 11.03 40.25
N GLN A 138 16.99 10.86 39.10
CA GLN A 138 16.24 9.63 38.79
C GLN A 138 17.10 8.51 38.16
N ASN A 139 18.39 8.73 37.88
CA ASN A 139 19.30 7.73 37.29
C ASN A 139 20.49 7.44 38.22
N LYS A 140 20.26 6.67 39.30
CA LYS A 140 21.32 6.13 40.14
C LYS A 140 21.10 4.66 40.44
#